data_AF-A0AAD1JCP1-F1
#
_entry.id   AF-A0AAD1JCP1-F1
#
_cell.length_a   1.000
_cell.length_b   1.000
_cell.length_c   1.000
_cell.angle_alpha   90.00
_cell.angle_beta   90.00
_cell.angle_gamma   90.00
#
_symmetry.space_group_name_H-M   'P 1'
#
loop_
_entity.id
_entity.type
_entity.pdbx_description
1 polymer ?
#
loop_
_entity_poly.entity_id
_entity_poly.type
_entity_poly.pdbx_seq_one_letter_code
_entity_poly.pdbx_strand_id
1 'polypeptide(L)'
;MKTTVIKFRIDNQVYVIPTDYIKQIFYAQKIVSMLHMNDYIIGSVQQGISHYLLLCLKKILNINECKETTNKPVLLLEFQNNAYAFLIDEILALEEFDQNSSRAGSLYEKDDIVFQELPLQHILQSLTFPPLQQSEEKKVSQNTKEHFRPLLLFTLQNRLYAIDNSFIHSIVPITNIDLVQQFHQEWITGIYNFKNRALKVADLAKKLSLESSKEGSVIILQDDSQVLGLLIERIEGLLDIAYEDIIIESDPQQLFEGYFHYQNSIIPIISSSFIQDSIKKYGLLMNTHNTSAKKEYKYEEDFLLISLFQEDYAVPIDNIITILELSKTDITNNALTTHENVQGLILYKNKTYHLLNIAKMLKKDFIPTDESKILIIKTNEGHEYAIIVDSIKDIVSVSKAHIAYLPNTISLSAGIVTLDTKSFNLFNIGWKTFN
;
A
#
# COMPACT_ATOMS: atom_id res chain seq x y z
N MET A 1 44.31 10.70 18.11
CA MET A 1 43.31 10.08 17.22
C MET A 1 42.53 11.23 16.59
N LYS A 2 42.33 11.22 15.27
CA LYS A 2 41.60 12.29 14.58
C LYS A 2 40.11 11.96 14.55
N THR A 3 39.26 12.95 14.75
CA THR A 3 37.81 12.82 14.57
C THR A 3 37.40 13.65 13.36
N THR A 4 36.73 13.01 12.41
CA THR A 4 36.17 13.68 11.24
C THR A 4 34.72 14.04 11.53
N VAL A 5 34.34 15.26 11.19
CA VAL A 5 32.98 15.78 11.38
C VAL A 5 32.45 16.38 10.09
N ILE A 6 31.13 16.33 9.93
CA ILE A 6 30.42 17.11 8.91
C ILE A 6 29.90 18.37 9.55
N LYS A 7 30.20 19.50 8.91
CA LYS A 7 29.70 20.83 9.23
C LYS A 7 28.54 21.16 8.32
N PHE A 8 27.43 21.57 8.91
CA PHE A 8 26.20 21.85 8.18
C PHE A 8 25.44 23.02 8.80
N ARG A 9 24.52 23.57 8.01
CA ARG A 9 23.70 24.73 8.38
C ARG A 9 22.27 24.32 8.63
N ILE A 10 21.69 24.93 9.66
CA ILE A 10 20.26 24.96 9.93
C ILE A 10 19.88 26.40 10.21
N ASP A 11 19.10 27.00 9.33
CA ASP A 11 18.77 28.42 9.34
C ASP A 11 20.05 29.26 9.43
N ASN A 12 20.20 30.11 10.45
CA ASN A 12 21.41 30.91 10.66
C ASN A 12 22.44 30.24 11.57
N GLN A 13 22.22 29.00 11.98
CA GLN A 13 23.07 28.27 12.94
C GLN A 13 23.91 27.21 12.23
N VAL A 14 25.14 27.00 12.72
CA VAL A 14 26.08 26.02 12.19
C VAL A 14 26.33 24.96 13.24
N TYR A 15 26.14 23.71 12.84
CA TYR A 15 26.35 22.54 13.67
C TYR A 15 27.42 21.64 13.05
N VAL A 16 28.03 20.82 13.91
CA VAL A 16 28.89 19.72 13.49
C VAL A 16 28.34 18.40 14.00
N ILE A 17 28.61 17.32 13.28
CA ILE A 17 28.32 15.96 13.74
C ILE A 17 29.43 14.99 13.32
N PRO A 18 29.91 14.11 14.22
CA PRO A 18 30.88 13.07 13.85
C PRO A 18 30.38 12.20 12.70
N THR A 19 31.28 11.88 11.77
CA THR A 19 30.96 11.00 10.63
C THR A 19 30.55 9.60 11.07
N ASP A 20 30.96 9.18 12.26
CA ASP A 20 30.62 7.86 12.83
C ASP A 20 29.11 7.69 13.08
N TYR A 21 28.36 8.79 13.21
CA TYR A 21 26.89 8.75 13.30
C TYR A 21 26.21 8.76 11.93
N ILE A 22 26.94 9.07 10.85
CA ILE A 22 26.35 9.32 9.53
C ILE A 22 26.43 8.04 8.72
N LYS A 23 25.27 7.42 8.52
CA LYS A 23 25.14 6.28 7.62
C LYS A 23 25.23 6.71 6.16
N GLN A 24 24.53 7.78 5.82
CA GLN A 24 24.49 8.30 4.46
C GLN A 24 24.07 9.77 4.43
N ILE A 25 24.42 10.46 3.34
CA ILE A 25 23.88 11.75 2.95
C ILE A 25 23.24 11.61 1.57
N PHE A 26 22.06 12.18 1.40
CA PHE A 26 21.38 12.26 0.11
C PHE A 26 20.53 13.53 0.04
N TYR A 27 19.83 13.74 -1.08
CA TYR A 27 18.95 14.90 -1.26
C TYR A 27 17.49 14.46 -1.31
N ALA A 28 16.60 15.18 -0.62
CA ALA A 28 15.17 14.88 -0.59
C ALA A 28 14.52 15.22 -1.94
N GLN A 29 14.43 14.25 -2.86
CA GLN A 29 13.83 14.47 -4.17
C GLN A 29 12.31 14.32 -4.16
N LYS A 30 11.81 13.17 -3.68
CA LYS A 30 10.39 12.84 -3.61
C LYS A 30 10.01 12.54 -2.17
N ILE A 31 9.03 13.27 -1.65
CA ILE A 31 8.52 13.13 -0.28
C ILE A 31 7.08 12.63 -0.39
N VAL A 32 6.79 11.54 0.31
CA VAL A 32 5.42 11.02 0.45
C VAL A 32 4.82 11.62 1.71
N SER A 33 3.74 12.39 1.54
CA SER A 33 2.98 12.98 2.64
C SER A 33 2.37 11.88 3.51
N MET A 34 2.33 12.09 4.82
CA MET A 34 1.74 11.16 5.79
C MET A 34 0.78 11.95 6.69
N LEU A 35 -0.52 11.63 6.64
CA LEU A 35 -1.53 12.35 7.43
C LEU A 35 -1.48 11.98 8.92
N HIS A 36 -1.89 12.93 9.77
CA HIS A 36 -2.00 12.76 11.23
C HIS A 36 -0.69 12.34 11.91
N MET A 37 0.41 12.92 11.44
CA MET A 37 1.74 12.80 12.05
C MET A 37 2.03 14.01 12.94
N ASN A 38 3.02 13.90 13.82
CA ASN A 38 3.54 15.08 14.52
C ASN A 38 4.10 16.10 13.52
N ASP A 39 4.03 17.37 13.89
CA ASP A 39 4.40 18.51 13.04
C ASP A 39 5.87 18.54 12.63
N TYR A 40 6.76 17.90 13.38
CA TYR A 40 8.17 17.72 12.99
C TYR A 40 8.38 16.64 11.93
N ILE A 41 7.37 15.84 11.57
CA ILE A 41 7.47 14.81 10.53
C ILE A 41 6.95 15.40 9.22
N ILE A 42 7.86 15.56 8.26
CA ILE A 42 7.55 16.13 6.95
C ILE A 42 6.81 15.11 6.08
N GLY A 43 7.13 13.83 6.24
CA GLY A 43 6.61 12.73 5.45
C GLY A 43 7.59 11.55 5.47
N SER A 44 7.62 10.76 4.40
CA SER A 44 8.66 9.75 4.19
C SER A 44 9.49 10.01 2.93
N VAL A 45 10.74 9.58 2.97
CA VAL A 45 11.68 9.61 1.83
C VAL A 45 12.21 8.21 1.54
N GLN A 46 12.43 7.93 0.26
CA GLN A 46 12.99 6.67 -0.21
C GLN A 46 14.47 6.84 -0.53
N GLN A 47 15.29 5.89 -0.08
CA GLN A 47 16.70 5.77 -0.47
C GLN A 47 16.98 4.29 -0.79
N GLY A 48 17.18 3.97 -2.06
CA GLY A 48 17.21 2.59 -2.53
C GLY A 48 15.84 1.92 -2.37
N ILE A 49 15.80 0.75 -1.74
CA ILE A 49 14.55 0.03 -1.44
C ILE A 49 13.92 0.45 -0.09
N SER A 50 14.66 1.21 0.73
CA SER A 50 14.25 1.52 2.09
C SER A 50 13.57 2.88 2.20
N HIS A 51 12.60 2.96 3.11
CA HIS A 51 11.90 4.20 3.44
C HIS A 51 12.25 4.70 4.84
N TYR A 52 12.40 6.01 5.00
CA TYR A 52 12.67 6.66 6.27
C TYR A 52 11.65 7.77 6.52
N LEU A 53 11.24 7.95 7.77
CA LEU A 53 10.54 9.18 8.16
C LEU A 53 11.50 10.36 7.98
N LEU A 54 11.07 11.36 7.22
CA LEU A 54 11.82 12.59 7.04
C LEU A 54 11.46 13.58 8.15
N LEU A 55 12.44 13.88 8.99
CA LEU A 55 12.28 14.70 10.18
C LEU A 55 12.78 16.13 9.93
N CYS A 56 11.97 17.12 10.29
CA CYS A 56 12.34 18.52 10.23
C CYS A 56 13.25 18.88 11.42
N LEU A 57 14.56 18.91 11.21
CA LEU A 57 15.49 19.19 12.29
C LEU A 57 15.36 20.62 12.84
N LYS A 58 15.01 21.60 12.00
CA LYS A 58 14.67 22.98 12.44
C LYS A 58 13.57 22.99 13.49
N LYS A 59 12.52 22.20 13.26
CA LYS A 59 11.34 22.14 14.11
C LYS A 59 11.65 21.45 15.43
N ILE A 60 12.38 20.33 15.37
CA ILE A 60 12.83 19.58 16.55
C ILE A 60 13.70 20.46 17.47
N LEU A 61 14.57 21.29 16.88
CA LEU A 61 15.42 22.22 17.61
C LEU A 61 14.69 23.50 18.05
N ASN A 62 13.38 23.61 17.81
CA ASN A 62 12.58 24.82 18.08
C ASN A 62 13.13 26.10 17.42
N ILE A 63 13.74 25.97 16.24
CA ILE A 63 14.31 27.09 15.48
C ILE A 63 13.24 27.69 14.54
N ASN A 64 12.70 26.87 13.64
CA ASN A 64 11.72 27.30 12.62
C ASN A 64 11.03 26.07 11.99
N GLU A 65 10.09 26.33 11.06
CA GLU A 65 9.47 25.31 10.22
C GLU A 65 10.34 24.96 8.99
N CYS A 66 10.22 23.73 8.48
CA CYS A 66 10.83 23.32 7.21
C CYS A 66 9.90 23.65 6.03
N LYS A 67 9.97 24.88 5.51
CA LYS A 67 9.12 25.34 4.39
C LYS A 67 9.58 24.81 3.02
N GLU A 68 10.89 24.87 2.75
CA GLU A 68 11.49 24.32 1.54
C GLU A 68 12.09 22.96 1.84
N THR A 69 11.53 21.90 1.26
CA THR A 69 11.91 20.52 1.59
C THR A 69 12.51 19.76 0.40
N THR A 70 12.17 20.14 -0.83
CA THR A 70 12.66 19.50 -2.05
C THR A 70 14.12 19.89 -2.35
N ASN A 71 14.92 18.92 -2.79
CA ASN A 71 16.34 19.05 -3.13
C ASN A 71 17.20 19.65 -2.00
N LYS A 72 16.78 19.49 -0.75
CA LYS A 72 17.58 19.82 0.43
C LYS A 72 18.34 18.58 0.92
N PRO A 73 19.53 18.76 1.53
CA PRO A 73 20.30 17.66 2.05
C PRO A 73 19.59 16.95 3.22
N VAL A 74 19.73 15.64 3.25
CA VAL A 74 19.23 14.75 4.29
C VAL A 74 20.40 14.03 4.92
N LEU A 75 20.54 14.16 6.23
CA LEU A 75 21.48 13.37 7.04
C LEU A 75 20.76 12.12 7.53
N LEU A 76 21.17 10.95 7.03
CA LEU A 76 20.73 9.66 7.56
C LEU A 76 21.66 9.27 8.71
N LEU A 77 21.18 9.46 9.93
CA LEU A 77 21.94 9.18 11.14
C LEU A 77 21.58 7.80 11.69
N GLU A 78 22.57 7.05 12.14
CA GLU A 78 22.39 5.75 12.78
C GLU A 78 22.74 5.80 14.26
N PHE A 79 21.81 5.38 15.11
CA PHE A 79 21.98 5.34 16.56
C PHE A 79 21.26 4.12 17.14
N GLN A 80 21.99 3.28 17.90
CA GLN A 80 21.44 2.04 18.47
C GLN A 80 20.72 1.16 17.41
N ASN A 81 21.31 1.03 16.23
CA ASN A 81 20.78 0.31 15.06
C ASN A 81 19.48 0.89 14.46
N ASN A 82 19.06 2.08 14.90
CA ASN A 82 17.94 2.81 14.32
C ASN A 82 18.44 3.91 13.39
N ALA A 83 17.81 4.06 12.23
CA ALA A 83 18.17 5.07 11.25
C ALA A 83 17.13 6.20 11.22
N TYR A 84 17.59 7.44 11.29
CA TYR A 84 16.78 8.65 11.32
C TYR A 84 17.21 9.60 10.21
N ALA A 85 16.27 10.01 9.35
CA ALA A 85 16.55 10.92 8.25
C ALA A 85 16.18 12.36 8.66
N PHE A 86 17.19 13.22 8.83
CA PHE A 86 17.00 14.62 9.21
C PHE A 86 17.21 15.54 8.02
N LEU A 87 16.21 16.37 7.71
CA LEU A 87 16.34 17.43 6.73
C LEU A 87 17.17 18.58 7.31
N ILE A 88 18.19 19.01 6.57
CA ILE A 88 19.05 20.16 6.88
C ILE A 88 19.08 21.14 5.71
N ASP A 89 19.55 22.37 5.91
CA ASP A 89 19.56 23.35 4.82
C ASP A 89 20.71 23.17 3.85
N GLU A 90 21.91 22.96 4.38
CA GLU A 90 23.13 22.96 3.58
C GLU A 90 24.27 22.21 4.28
N ILE A 91 25.07 21.50 3.51
CA ILE A 91 26.33 20.92 3.98
C ILE A 91 27.44 21.89 3.60
N LEU A 92 28.24 22.29 4.59
CA LEU A 92 29.26 23.31 4.43
C LEU A 92 30.63 22.69 4.16
N ALA A 93 31.04 21.71 4.95
CA ALA A 93 32.36 21.11 4.85
C ALA A 93 32.46 19.76 5.58
N LEU A 94 33.48 18.99 5.20
CA LEU A 94 34.03 17.90 5.99
C LEU A 94 35.30 18.41 6.67
N GLU A 95 35.40 18.31 7.99
CA GLU A 95 36.53 18.83 8.76
C GLU A 95 37.15 17.75 9.65
N GLU A 96 38.48 17.72 9.75
CA GLU A 96 39.21 16.90 10.72
C GLU A 96 39.62 17.73 11.94
N PHE A 97 39.44 17.14 13.13
CA PHE A 97 39.85 17.70 14.41
C PHE A 97 40.80 16.73 15.13
N ASP A 98 41.90 17.25 15.66
CA ASP A 98 42.80 16.50 16.53
C ASP A 98 42.23 16.45 17.95
N GLN A 99 42.08 15.26 18.54
CA GLN A 99 41.48 15.12 19.88
C GLN A 99 42.23 15.84 21.02
N ASN A 100 43.48 16.26 20.79
CA ASN A 100 44.28 16.99 21.78
C ASN A 100 44.02 18.51 21.77
N SER A 101 43.41 19.05 20.71
CA SER A 101 42.93 20.43 20.65
C SER A 101 41.42 20.43 20.86
N SER A 102 41.03 20.70 22.11
CA SER A 102 39.74 21.28 22.50
C SER A 102 38.46 20.54 22.06
N ARG A 103 38.27 19.31 22.56
CA ARG A 103 36.92 18.78 22.79
C ARG A 103 36.50 19.05 24.23
N ALA A 104 35.89 20.21 24.48
CA ALA A 104 35.27 20.54 25.76
C ALA A 104 33.80 20.11 25.74
N GLY A 105 33.54 18.82 25.99
CA GLY A 105 32.19 18.27 25.90
C GLY A 105 31.68 18.20 24.46
N SER A 106 30.56 18.87 24.17
CA SER A 106 29.88 18.90 22.86
C SER A 106 30.30 20.07 21.96
N LEU A 107 31.51 20.60 22.14
CA LEU A 107 32.05 21.73 21.38
C LEU A 107 33.35 21.32 20.66
N TYR A 108 33.52 21.82 19.45
CA TYR A 108 34.71 21.66 18.61
C TYR A 108 35.32 23.02 18.34
N GLU A 109 36.64 23.16 18.48
CA GLU A 109 37.32 24.43 18.23
C GLU A 109 38.39 24.28 17.15
N LYS A 110 38.40 25.22 16.20
CA LYS A 110 39.42 25.29 15.14
C LYS A 110 39.53 26.72 14.63
N ASP A 111 40.77 27.19 14.46
CA ASP A 111 41.08 28.55 13.98
C ASP A 111 40.35 29.64 14.79
N ASP A 112 40.34 29.51 16.12
CA ASP A 112 39.64 30.38 17.08
C ASP A 112 38.10 30.45 16.91
N ILE A 113 37.52 29.51 16.15
CA ILE A 113 36.07 29.38 15.97
C ILE A 113 35.58 28.14 16.72
N VAL A 114 34.51 28.31 17.50
CA VAL A 114 33.84 27.22 18.21
C VAL A 114 32.59 26.78 17.44
N PHE A 115 32.47 25.48 17.22
CA PHE A 115 31.33 24.81 16.61
C PHE A 115 30.61 23.94 17.63
N GLN A 116 29.28 23.98 17.59
CA GLN A 116 28.44 23.16 18.46
C GLN A 116 28.16 21.79 17.82
N GLU A 117 28.41 20.71 18.55
CA GLU A 117 27.97 19.37 18.17
C GLU A 117 26.44 19.28 18.25
N LEU A 118 25.81 18.66 17.24
CA LEU A 118 24.37 18.43 17.25
C LEU A 118 23.98 17.62 18.50
N PRO A 119 23.02 18.08 19.34
CA PRO A 119 22.65 17.41 20.58
C PRO A 119 21.77 16.17 20.31
N LEU A 120 22.35 15.15 19.66
CA LEU A 120 21.64 14.01 19.10
C LEU A 120 20.84 13.24 20.16
N GLN A 121 21.39 13.05 21.36
CA GLN A 121 20.68 12.35 22.43
C GLN A 121 19.39 13.06 22.86
N HIS A 122 19.42 14.39 23.00
CA HIS A 122 18.24 15.18 23.34
C HIS A 122 17.21 15.18 22.21
N ILE A 123 17.68 15.26 20.96
CA ILE A 123 16.81 15.13 19.78
C ILE A 123 16.07 13.79 19.82
N LEU A 124 16.78 12.67 19.98
CA LEU A 124 16.18 11.33 19.96
C LEU A 124 15.19 11.11 21.10
N GLN A 125 15.43 11.68 22.29
CA GLN A 125 14.51 11.61 23.43
C GLN A 125 13.21 12.40 23.22
N SER A 126 13.22 13.40 22.32
CA SER A 126 12.03 14.21 22.01
C SER A 126 11.10 13.59 20.97
N LEU A 127 11.55 12.57 20.24
CA LEU A 127 10.76 11.94 19.19
C LEU A 127 9.73 10.99 19.80
N THR A 128 8.47 11.13 19.41
CA THR A 128 7.38 10.27 19.90
C THR A 128 7.00 9.16 18.91
N PHE A 129 7.48 9.25 17.67
CA PHE A 129 7.26 8.23 16.64
C PHE A 129 8.52 7.37 16.48
N PRO A 130 8.38 6.04 16.45
CA PRO A 130 9.50 5.16 16.15
C PRO A 130 9.93 5.32 14.67
N PRO A 131 11.17 4.92 14.33
CA PRO A 131 11.60 4.85 12.94
C PRO A 131 10.79 3.80 12.16
N LEU A 132 10.72 3.96 10.83
CA LEU A 132 10.11 2.97 9.95
C LEU A 132 10.89 1.66 10.01
N GLN A 133 10.18 0.57 10.30
CA GLN A 133 10.70 -0.78 10.31
C GLN A 133 10.58 -1.35 8.91
N GLN A 134 11.72 -1.58 8.26
CA GLN A 134 11.73 -2.31 7.01
C GLN A 134 11.37 -3.76 7.31
N SER A 135 10.58 -4.40 6.44
CA SER A 135 10.40 -5.84 6.55
C SER A 135 11.77 -6.51 6.32
N GLU A 136 12.41 -7.00 7.37
CA GLU A 136 13.51 -7.93 7.20
C GLU A 136 12.93 -9.23 6.64
N GLU A 137 13.61 -9.85 5.67
CA GLU A 137 13.35 -11.24 5.27
C GLU A 137 13.64 -12.17 6.47
N LYS A 138 12.69 -12.22 7.41
CA LYS A 138 12.71 -13.19 8.49
C LYS A 138 11.96 -14.42 8.02
N LYS A 139 12.71 -15.53 7.90
CA LYS A 139 12.13 -16.88 7.99
C LYS A 139 11.43 -16.98 9.34
N VAL A 140 10.11 -16.85 9.36
CA VAL A 140 9.31 -17.11 10.56
C VAL A 140 8.53 -18.40 10.36
N SER A 141 8.70 -19.26 11.36
CA SER A 141 8.12 -20.57 11.53
C SER A 141 6.60 -20.58 11.37
N GLN A 142 6.15 -21.65 10.72
CA GLN A 142 4.75 -22.03 10.62
C GLN A 142 4.16 -22.25 12.00
N ASN A 143 2.98 -21.67 12.24
CA ASN A 143 1.97 -22.34 13.03
C ASN A 143 0.59 -22.12 12.40
N THR A 144 0.00 -23.26 12.02
CA THR A 144 -1.41 -23.56 11.75
C THR A 144 -2.36 -22.37 11.55
N LYS A 145 -2.59 -21.99 10.29
CA LYS A 145 -3.78 -21.26 9.86
C LYS A 145 -4.78 -22.24 9.25
N GLU A 146 -6.03 -22.08 9.63
CA GLU A 146 -7.21 -22.65 8.98
C GLU A 146 -7.12 -22.45 7.46
N HIS A 147 -7.50 -23.47 6.69
CA HIS A 147 -7.44 -23.44 5.22
C HIS A 147 -8.61 -22.58 4.71
N PHE A 148 -8.32 -21.33 4.34
CA PHE A 148 -9.20 -20.45 3.57
C PHE A 148 -8.66 -20.27 2.15
N ARG A 149 -9.56 -20.08 1.19
CA ARG A 149 -9.26 -19.87 -0.22
C ARG A 149 -9.75 -18.48 -0.65
N PRO A 150 -8.85 -17.55 -1.01
CA PRO A 150 -9.23 -16.23 -1.50
C PRO A 150 -9.74 -16.31 -2.94
N LEU A 151 -10.95 -15.80 -3.16
CA LEU A 151 -11.65 -15.84 -4.44
C LEU A 151 -12.09 -14.42 -4.84
N LEU A 152 -11.76 -14.00 -6.06
CA LEU A 152 -12.26 -12.76 -6.63
C LEU A 152 -13.68 -13.00 -7.18
N LEU A 153 -14.64 -12.23 -6.69
CA LEU A 153 -16.01 -12.19 -7.19
C LEU A 153 -16.15 -11.14 -8.29
N PHE A 154 -16.82 -11.55 -9.34
CA PHE A 154 -17.18 -10.70 -10.45
C PHE A 154 -18.52 -11.10 -11.02
N THR A 155 -19.08 -10.23 -11.85
CA THR A 155 -20.32 -10.48 -12.56
C THR A 155 -20.10 -10.67 -14.06
N LEU A 156 -20.96 -11.49 -14.65
CA LEU A 156 -21.21 -11.59 -16.09
C LEU A 156 -22.73 -11.66 -16.29
N GLN A 157 -23.32 -10.72 -17.04
CA GLN A 157 -24.76 -10.59 -17.22
C GLN A 157 -25.54 -10.63 -15.89
N ASN A 158 -25.10 -9.81 -14.92
CA ASN A 158 -25.69 -9.74 -13.57
C ASN A 158 -25.65 -11.06 -12.77
N ARG A 159 -24.88 -12.07 -13.17
CA ARG A 159 -24.66 -13.30 -12.40
C ARG A 159 -23.27 -13.32 -11.78
N LEU A 160 -23.17 -13.77 -10.54
CA LEU A 160 -21.92 -13.85 -9.79
C LEU A 160 -21.11 -15.09 -10.17
N TYR A 161 -19.81 -14.90 -10.28
CA TYR A 161 -18.80 -15.92 -10.51
C TYR A 161 -17.60 -15.63 -9.62
N ALA A 162 -16.79 -16.66 -9.36
CA ALA A 162 -15.56 -16.55 -8.60
C ALA A 162 -14.38 -17.07 -9.40
N ILE A 163 -13.21 -16.48 -9.21
CA ILE A 163 -11.93 -16.99 -9.73
C ILE A 163 -10.89 -16.98 -8.61
N ASP A 164 -10.01 -17.97 -8.61
CA ASP A 164 -8.93 -18.06 -7.63
C ASP A 164 -7.98 -16.85 -7.77
N ASN A 165 -7.76 -16.16 -6.64
CA ASN A 165 -6.94 -14.96 -6.61
C ASN A 165 -5.47 -15.23 -6.99
N SER A 166 -4.97 -16.46 -6.81
CA SER A 166 -3.57 -16.82 -7.09
C SER A 166 -3.15 -16.67 -8.56
N PHE A 167 -4.10 -16.61 -9.50
CA PHE A 167 -3.81 -16.35 -10.91
C PHE A 167 -3.83 -14.87 -11.27
N ILE A 168 -4.26 -13.99 -10.38
CA ILE A 168 -4.53 -12.59 -10.70
C ILE A 168 -3.27 -11.77 -10.48
N HIS A 169 -2.79 -11.13 -11.53
CA HIS A 169 -1.67 -10.19 -11.46
C HIS A 169 -2.12 -8.75 -11.21
N SER A 170 -3.21 -8.33 -11.86
CA SER A 170 -3.81 -6.99 -11.73
C SER A 170 -5.19 -6.97 -12.38
N ILE A 171 -5.95 -5.91 -12.17
CA ILE A 171 -7.26 -5.73 -12.80
C ILE A 171 -7.30 -4.33 -13.41
N VAL A 172 -7.78 -4.23 -14.66
CA VAL A 172 -7.82 -2.95 -15.37
C VAL A 172 -9.23 -2.68 -15.85
N PRO A 173 -9.88 -1.57 -15.44
CA PRO A 173 -11.15 -1.16 -16.02
C PRO A 173 -10.92 -0.72 -17.47
N ILE A 174 -11.82 -1.10 -18.36
CA ILE A 174 -11.73 -0.78 -19.79
C ILE A 174 -13.06 -0.26 -20.32
N THR A 175 -12.96 0.72 -21.21
CA THR A 175 -14.12 1.30 -21.91
C THR A 175 -14.22 0.82 -23.36
N ASN A 176 -13.15 0.23 -23.91
CA ASN A 176 -13.15 -0.41 -25.22
C ASN A 176 -11.97 -1.39 -25.37
N ILE A 177 -12.13 -2.42 -26.21
CA ILE A 177 -11.06 -3.32 -26.64
C ILE A 177 -10.90 -3.18 -28.15
N ASP A 178 -9.67 -3.02 -28.61
CA ASP A 178 -9.34 -3.11 -30.03
C ASP A 178 -9.55 -4.55 -30.51
N LEU A 179 -10.67 -4.75 -31.21
CA LEU A 179 -11.07 -6.04 -31.78
C LEU A 179 -10.10 -6.41 -32.91
N VAL A 180 -9.49 -7.59 -32.81
CA VAL A 180 -8.65 -8.14 -33.88
C VAL A 180 -9.45 -9.22 -34.60
N GLN A 181 -9.80 -8.97 -35.87
CA GLN A 181 -10.70 -9.84 -36.65
C GLN A 181 -10.12 -11.22 -37.03
N GLN A 182 -8.90 -11.56 -36.60
CA GLN A 182 -8.16 -12.73 -37.08
C GLN A 182 -8.07 -13.89 -36.07
N PHE A 183 -8.77 -13.84 -34.93
CA PHE A 183 -8.76 -14.97 -34.01
C PHE A 183 -9.70 -16.07 -34.50
N HIS A 184 -9.13 -17.24 -34.82
CA HIS A 184 -9.87 -18.46 -35.18
C HIS A 184 -10.68 -19.08 -34.01
N GLN A 185 -10.70 -18.43 -32.85
CA GLN A 185 -11.35 -18.92 -31.65
C GLN A 185 -12.34 -17.94 -31.08
N GLU A 186 -13.53 -18.44 -30.76
CA GLU A 186 -14.72 -17.62 -30.51
C GLU A 186 -14.64 -16.74 -29.26
N TRP A 187 -13.84 -17.11 -28.26
CA TRP A 187 -13.75 -16.36 -26.99
C TRP A 187 -12.53 -15.46 -26.85
N ILE A 188 -11.59 -15.42 -27.81
CA ILE A 188 -10.50 -14.43 -27.80
C ILE A 188 -10.98 -13.18 -28.54
N THR A 189 -11.21 -12.09 -27.82
CA THR A 189 -11.90 -10.91 -28.33
C THR A 189 -10.97 -9.89 -28.98
N GLY A 190 -9.72 -9.78 -28.52
CA GLY A 190 -8.83 -8.74 -29.03
C GLY A 190 -7.45 -8.73 -28.40
N ILE A 191 -6.72 -7.65 -28.71
CA ILE A 191 -5.47 -7.31 -28.04
C ILE A 191 -5.70 -5.99 -27.31
N TYR A 192 -5.29 -5.92 -26.06
CA TYR A 192 -5.30 -4.72 -25.24
C TYR A 192 -3.88 -4.24 -25.00
N ASN A 193 -3.66 -2.92 -25.04
CA ASN A 193 -2.37 -2.33 -24.69
C ASN A 193 -2.28 -2.18 -23.16
N PHE A 194 -1.60 -3.12 -22.51
CA PHE A 194 -1.32 -3.10 -21.09
C PHE A 194 0.14 -2.69 -20.84
N LYS A 195 0.35 -1.53 -20.19
CA LYS A 195 1.69 -1.01 -19.85
C LYS A 195 2.67 -0.98 -21.06
N ASN A 196 2.21 -0.48 -22.21
CA ASN A 196 2.95 -0.44 -23.48
C ASN A 196 3.30 -1.83 -24.05
N ARG A 197 2.51 -2.85 -23.71
CA ARG A 197 2.67 -4.22 -24.22
C ARG A 197 1.33 -4.75 -24.74
N ALA A 198 1.40 -5.56 -25.78
CA ALA A 198 0.25 -6.28 -26.28
C ALA A 198 -0.13 -7.39 -25.29
N LEU A 199 -1.40 -7.40 -24.88
CA LEU A 199 -2.02 -8.45 -24.08
C LEU A 199 -3.18 -9.04 -24.88
N LYS A 200 -3.23 -10.35 -25.06
CA LYS A 200 -4.44 -10.99 -25.60
C LYS A 200 -5.54 -10.97 -24.54
N VAL A 201 -6.75 -10.62 -24.95
CA VAL A 201 -7.91 -10.60 -24.05
C VAL A 201 -8.92 -11.65 -24.48
N ALA A 202 -9.18 -12.58 -23.58
CA ALA A 202 -10.22 -13.59 -23.66
C ALA A 202 -11.48 -13.10 -22.96
N ASP A 203 -12.65 -13.43 -23.48
CA ASP A 203 -13.95 -12.98 -22.99
C ASP A 203 -14.70 -14.15 -22.37
N LEU A 204 -14.83 -14.10 -21.05
CA LEU A 204 -15.43 -15.19 -20.30
C LEU A 204 -16.93 -15.30 -20.56
N ALA A 205 -17.63 -14.19 -20.82
CA ALA A 205 -19.04 -14.22 -21.18
C ALA A 205 -19.23 -15.02 -22.48
N LYS A 206 -18.43 -14.75 -23.51
CA LYS A 206 -18.47 -15.53 -24.76
C LYS A 206 -18.16 -17.01 -24.52
N LYS A 207 -17.17 -17.31 -23.68
CA LYS A 207 -16.83 -18.70 -23.34
C LYS A 207 -17.97 -19.43 -22.65
N LEU A 208 -18.78 -18.71 -21.88
CA LEU A 208 -20.00 -19.19 -21.23
C LEU A 208 -21.26 -19.14 -22.12
N SER A 209 -21.12 -18.76 -23.39
CA SER A 209 -22.25 -18.53 -24.32
C SER A 209 -23.24 -17.46 -23.81
N LEU A 210 -22.73 -16.48 -23.07
CA LEU A 210 -23.43 -15.28 -22.62
C LEU A 210 -23.15 -14.11 -23.58
N GLU A 211 -23.98 -13.07 -23.54
CA GLU A 211 -23.69 -11.86 -24.32
C GLU A 211 -22.50 -11.13 -23.71
N SER A 212 -21.57 -10.77 -24.58
CA SER A 212 -20.38 -10.00 -24.25
C SER A 212 -20.73 -8.53 -24.05
N SER A 213 -20.17 -7.92 -23.00
CA SER A 213 -20.13 -6.46 -22.87
C SER A 213 -18.86 -5.91 -23.53
N LYS A 214 -18.98 -4.76 -24.21
CA LYS A 214 -17.81 -4.03 -24.75
C LYS A 214 -17.10 -3.18 -23.68
N GLU A 215 -17.76 -2.98 -22.55
CA GLU A 215 -17.28 -2.23 -21.39
C GLU A 215 -17.19 -3.18 -20.20
N GLY A 216 -16.19 -2.99 -19.33
CA GLY A 216 -16.07 -3.82 -18.14
C GLY A 216 -14.67 -3.76 -17.54
N SER A 217 -14.20 -4.89 -17.04
CA SER A 217 -12.86 -5.01 -16.46
C SER A 217 -12.10 -6.16 -17.11
N VAL A 218 -10.80 -6.00 -17.30
CA VAL A 218 -9.90 -7.08 -17.70
C VAL A 218 -9.11 -7.51 -16.48
N ILE A 219 -9.33 -8.74 -16.03
CA ILE A 219 -8.47 -9.40 -15.04
C ILE A 219 -7.23 -9.87 -15.77
N ILE A 220 -6.06 -9.38 -15.39
CA ILE A 220 -4.78 -9.82 -15.95
C ILE A 220 -4.38 -11.09 -15.22
N LEU A 221 -4.55 -12.24 -15.88
CA LEU A 221 -4.17 -13.54 -15.36
C LEU A 221 -2.72 -13.86 -15.70
N GLN A 222 -1.98 -14.45 -14.76
CA GLN A 222 -0.59 -14.84 -14.92
C GLN A 222 -0.33 -16.26 -14.41
N ASP A 223 0.37 -17.05 -15.22
CA ASP A 223 0.98 -18.33 -14.83
C ASP A 223 2.40 -18.36 -15.40
N ASP A 224 3.39 -18.47 -14.52
CA ASP A 224 4.82 -18.26 -14.82
C ASP A 224 5.10 -16.91 -15.51
N SER A 225 5.62 -16.95 -16.73
CA SER A 225 5.94 -15.78 -17.54
C SER A 225 4.86 -15.46 -18.56
N GLN A 226 3.75 -16.19 -18.57
CA GLN A 226 2.67 -16.00 -19.53
C GLN A 226 1.52 -15.22 -18.90
N VAL A 227 1.01 -14.23 -19.66
CA VAL A 227 -0.10 -13.39 -19.22
C VAL A 227 -1.26 -13.43 -20.22
N LEU A 228 -2.48 -13.47 -19.71
CA LEU A 228 -3.72 -13.46 -20.48
C LEU A 228 -4.70 -12.51 -19.81
N GLY A 229 -5.31 -11.59 -20.56
CA GLY A 229 -6.42 -10.79 -20.07
C GLY A 229 -7.71 -11.59 -20.10
N LEU A 230 -8.52 -11.50 -19.04
CA LEU A 230 -9.85 -12.08 -18.96
C LEU A 230 -10.87 -10.95 -18.79
N LEU A 231 -11.62 -10.67 -19.84
CA LEU A 231 -12.71 -9.70 -19.84
C LEU A 231 -13.90 -10.22 -19.05
N ILE A 232 -14.39 -9.36 -18.16
CA ILE A 232 -15.56 -9.54 -17.32
C ILE A 232 -16.41 -8.25 -17.31
N GLU A 233 -17.64 -8.31 -16.80
CA GLU A 233 -18.52 -7.14 -16.71
C GLU A 233 -18.08 -6.21 -15.58
N ARG A 234 -18.04 -6.71 -14.33
CA ARG A 234 -17.76 -5.90 -13.16
C ARG A 234 -17.19 -6.73 -12.03
N ILE A 235 -16.20 -6.18 -11.32
CA ILE A 235 -15.68 -6.74 -10.08
C ILE A 235 -16.63 -6.40 -8.92
N GLU A 236 -16.93 -7.37 -8.09
CA GLU A 236 -17.78 -7.20 -6.90
C GLU A 236 -16.96 -7.19 -5.61
N GLY A 237 -15.78 -7.82 -5.60
CA GLY A 237 -14.85 -7.83 -4.48
C GLY A 237 -14.10 -9.14 -4.34
N LEU A 238 -13.39 -9.33 -3.23
CA LEU A 238 -12.70 -10.57 -2.88
C LEU A 238 -13.40 -11.21 -1.68
N LEU A 239 -13.40 -12.54 -1.60
CA LEU A 239 -13.92 -13.31 -0.49
C LEU A 239 -12.95 -14.42 -0.09
N ASP A 240 -12.70 -14.55 1.21
CA ASP A 240 -12.08 -15.74 1.78
C ASP A 240 -13.15 -16.78 2.10
N ILE A 241 -13.09 -17.93 1.44
CA ILE A 241 -14.02 -19.05 1.65
C ILE A 241 -13.27 -20.20 2.32
N ALA A 242 -13.79 -20.74 3.42
CA ALA A 242 -13.20 -21.91 4.04
C ALA A 242 -13.23 -23.08 3.05
N TYR A 243 -12.17 -23.88 2.95
CA TYR A 243 -12.15 -25.00 1.97
C TYR A 243 -13.30 -26.00 2.19
N GLU A 244 -13.79 -26.14 3.42
CA GLU A 244 -14.94 -26.99 3.77
C GLU A 244 -16.29 -26.44 3.31
N ASP A 245 -16.39 -25.13 3.08
CA ASP A 245 -17.60 -24.47 2.55
C ASP A 245 -17.66 -24.52 1.01
N ILE A 246 -16.58 -24.97 0.36
CA ILE A 246 -16.52 -25.16 -1.08
C ILE A 246 -16.99 -26.58 -1.40
N ILE A 247 -18.08 -26.66 -2.15
CA ILE A 247 -18.54 -27.91 -2.73
C ILE A 247 -17.77 -28.12 -4.04
N ILE A 248 -16.79 -29.01 -4.00
CA ILE A 248 -15.91 -29.34 -5.14
C ILE A 248 -16.63 -30.32 -6.07
N GLU A 249 -16.63 -30.02 -7.36
CA GLU A 249 -17.09 -30.95 -8.40
C GLU A 249 -15.89 -31.67 -9.02
N SER A 250 -15.92 -33.00 -9.04
CA SER A 250 -14.74 -33.83 -9.32
C SER A 250 -14.39 -33.99 -10.81
N ASP A 251 -14.90 -33.16 -11.71
CA ASP A 251 -14.63 -33.26 -13.14
C ASP A 251 -13.55 -32.25 -13.60
N PRO A 252 -12.30 -32.69 -13.83
CA PRO A 252 -11.18 -31.82 -14.17
C PRO A 252 -11.26 -31.19 -15.57
N GLN A 253 -12.24 -31.56 -16.41
CA GLN A 253 -12.43 -30.97 -17.75
C GLN A 253 -13.48 -29.86 -17.79
N GLN A 254 -14.09 -29.50 -16.66
CA GLN A 254 -15.12 -28.48 -16.59
C GLN A 254 -14.57 -27.07 -16.39
N LEU A 255 -15.35 -26.09 -16.87
CA LEU A 255 -15.07 -24.66 -16.72
C LEU A 255 -15.15 -24.20 -15.25
N PHE A 256 -15.84 -24.97 -14.43
CA PHE A 256 -15.98 -24.75 -12.99
C PHE A 256 -15.45 -25.96 -12.23
N GLU A 257 -14.80 -25.73 -11.11
CA GLU A 257 -14.25 -26.79 -10.25
C GLU A 257 -15.07 -26.99 -8.96
N GLY A 258 -16.05 -26.12 -8.72
CA GLY A 258 -16.92 -26.18 -7.56
C GLY A 258 -17.73 -24.91 -7.40
N TYR A 259 -18.41 -24.82 -6.28
CA TYR A 259 -19.22 -23.66 -5.92
C TYR A 259 -19.27 -23.47 -4.40
N PHE A 260 -19.69 -22.28 -3.98
CA PHE A 260 -19.97 -21.99 -2.58
C PHE A 260 -21.26 -21.16 -2.46
N HIS A 261 -21.84 -21.18 -1.28
CA HIS A 261 -22.99 -20.33 -0.97
C HIS A 261 -22.52 -18.95 -0.52
N TYR A 262 -23.07 -17.91 -1.14
CA TYR A 262 -22.83 -16.54 -0.75
C TYR A 262 -24.12 -15.74 -0.83
N GLN A 263 -24.53 -15.18 0.32
CA GLN A 263 -25.86 -14.56 0.47
C GLN A 263 -26.95 -15.58 0.07
N ASN A 264 -27.85 -15.20 -0.84
CA ASN A 264 -28.90 -16.08 -1.37
C ASN A 264 -28.54 -16.63 -2.75
N SER A 265 -27.25 -16.78 -3.07
CA SER A 265 -26.79 -17.25 -4.37
C SER A 265 -25.73 -18.34 -4.24
N ILE A 266 -25.72 -19.23 -5.23
CA ILE A 266 -24.66 -20.22 -5.43
C ILE A 266 -23.66 -19.58 -6.40
N ILE A 267 -22.42 -19.41 -5.96
CA ILE A 267 -21.37 -18.81 -6.77
C ILE A 267 -20.47 -19.92 -7.30
N PRO A 268 -20.45 -20.17 -8.62
CA PRO A 268 -19.54 -21.12 -9.23
C PRO A 268 -18.11 -20.53 -9.28
N ILE A 269 -17.12 -21.39 -9.03
CA ILE A 269 -15.70 -21.07 -9.05
C ILE A 269 -15.11 -21.53 -10.39
N ILE A 270 -14.55 -20.61 -11.17
CA ILE A 270 -13.83 -20.90 -12.40
C ILE A 270 -12.64 -21.80 -12.09
N SER A 271 -12.54 -22.89 -12.83
CA SER A 271 -11.52 -23.92 -12.61
C SER A 271 -10.10 -23.40 -12.77
N SER A 272 -9.25 -23.72 -11.80
CA SER A 272 -7.83 -23.40 -11.79
C SER A 272 -7.10 -24.07 -12.95
N SER A 273 -7.45 -25.32 -13.29
CA SER A 273 -6.87 -26.03 -14.43
C SER A 273 -7.27 -25.36 -15.74
N PHE A 274 -8.55 -24.96 -15.87
CA PHE A 274 -9.03 -24.21 -17.04
C PHE A 274 -8.27 -22.89 -17.23
N ILE A 275 -8.00 -22.16 -16.14
CA ILE A 275 -7.25 -20.91 -16.18
C ILE A 275 -5.81 -21.16 -16.61
N GLN A 276 -5.11 -22.10 -15.97
CA GLN A 276 -3.73 -22.46 -16.32
C GLN A 276 -3.62 -22.88 -17.78
N ASP A 277 -4.52 -23.73 -18.26
CA ASP A 277 -4.52 -24.19 -19.65
C ASP A 277 -4.84 -23.05 -20.61
N SER A 278 -5.72 -22.13 -20.24
CA SER A 278 -6.03 -20.93 -21.02
C SER A 278 -4.83 -19.99 -21.12
N ILE A 279 -4.11 -19.75 -20.01
CA ILE A 279 -2.90 -18.93 -20.00
C ILE A 279 -1.80 -19.59 -20.84
N LYS A 280 -1.56 -20.89 -20.66
CA LYS A 280 -0.55 -21.63 -21.44
C LYS A 280 -0.86 -21.65 -22.94
N LYS A 281 -2.13 -21.71 -23.30
CA LYS A 281 -2.56 -21.83 -24.69
C LYS A 281 -2.66 -20.48 -25.41
N TYR A 282 -3.09 -19.43 -24.70
CA TYR A 282 -3.41 -18.14 -25.31
C TYR A 282 -2.56 -16.98 -24.79
N GLY A 283 -1.91 -17.14 -23.65
CA GLY A 283 -1.10 -16.11 -23.02
C GLY A 283 0.06 -15.65 -23.90
N LEU A 284 0.51 -14.44 -23.63
CA LEU A 284 1.71 -13.87 -24.23
C LEU A 284 2.84 -13.87 -23.20
N LEU A 285 4.07 -14.09 -23.68
CA LEU A 285 5.24 -14.00 -22.82
C LEU A 285 5.42 -12.56 -22.33
N MET A 286 5.39 -12.39 -21.03
CA MET A 286 5.82 -11.17 -20.38
C MET A 286 7.34 -11.26 -20.22
N ASN A 287 8.09 -10.53 -21.06
CA ASN A 287 9.52 -10.38 -20.85
C ASN A 287 9.74 -9.71 -19.49
N THR A 288 10.15 -10.51 -18.52
CA THR A 288 10.89 -10.07 -17.35
C THR A 288 12.26 -9.66 -17.86
N HIS A 289 12.55 -8.36 -17.90
CA HIS A 289 13.94 -7.95 -18.07
C HIS A 289 14.71 -8.52 -16.87
N ASN A 290 15.56 -9.52 -17.16
CA ASN A 290 16.56 -10.15 -16.31
C ASN A 290 16.20 -10.34 -14.82
N THR A 291 15.85 -11.57 -14.47
CA THR A 291 16.71 -12.35 -13.56
C THR A 291 16.29 -13.81 -13.58
N SER A 292 17.19 -14.67 -14.04
CA SER A 292 17.21 -16.10 -13.70
C SER A 292 17.45 -16.21 -12.18
N ALA A 293 16.40 -16.06 -11.40
CA ALA A 293 16.36 -16.48 -10.01
C ALA A 293 15.23 -17.49 -9.89
N LYS A 294 15.57 -18.66 -9.35
CA LYS A 294 14.63 -19.69 -8.91
C LYS A 294 13.43 -19.02 -8.23
N LYS A 295 12.22 -19.52 -8.47
CA LYS A 295 11.02 -19.22 -7.67
C LYS A 295 11.32 -19.48 -6.19
N GLU A 296 11.84 -18.48 -5.49
CA GLU A 296 11.56 -18.30 -4.08
C GLU A 296 10.14 -17.77 -4.01
N TYR A 297 9.30 -18.43 -3.21
CA TYR A 297 7.99 -17.91 -2.85
C TYR A 297 8.20 -16.58 -2.12
N LYS A 298 8.25 -15.47 -2.88
CA LYS A 298 8.13 -14.13 -2.31
C LYS A 298 6.74 -14.06 -1.72
N TYR A 299 6.65 -13.90 -0.41
CA TYR A 299 5.40 -13.58 0.25
C TYR A 299 4.98 -12.20 -0.25
N GLU A 300 4.05 -12.19 -1.19
CA GLU A 300 3.35 -10.98 -1.62
C GLU A 300 2.14 -10.75 -0.71
N GLU A 301 1.80 -9.49 -0.50
CA GLU A 301 0.62 -9.06 0.24
C GLU A 301 -0.23 -8.19 -0.69
N ASP A 302 -1.53 -8.45 -0.71
CA ASP A 302 -2.46 -7.80 -1.62
C ASP A 302 -3.07 -6.56 -0.97
N PHE A 303 -3.11 -5.47 -1.73
CA PHE A 303 -3.58 -4.18 -1.28
C PHE A 303 -4.65 -3.62 -2.21
N LEU A 304 -5.71 -3.07 -1.62
CA LEU A 304 -6.63 -2.18 -2.29
C LEU A 304 -6.06 -0.76 -2.23
N LEU A 305 -5.78 -0.17 -3.39
CA LEU A 305 -5.37 1.22 -3.49
C LEU A 305 -6.60 2.12 -3.50
N ILE A 306 -6.65 3.07 -2.58
CA ILE A 306 -7.72 4.05 -2.42
C ILE A 306 -7.17 5.47 -2.39
N SER A 307 -8.00 6.45 -2.69
CA SER A 307 -7.74 7.85 -2.37
C SER A 307 -8.55 8.26 -1.15
N LEU A 308 -7.91 8.97 -0.23
CA LEU A 308 -8.53 9.51 0.98
C LEU A 308 -7.94 10.90 1.28
N PHE A 309 -8.76 11.93 1.16
CA PHE A 309 -8.35 13.33 1.22
C PHE A 309 -7.22 13.69 0.24
N GLN A 310 -7.31 13.22 -1.01
CA GLN A 310 -6.30 13.40 -2.08
C GLN A 310 -4.96 12.70 -1.84
N GLU A 311 -4.84 11.90 -0.78
CA GLU A 311 -3.67 11.08 -0.49
C GLU A 311 -3.97 9.63 -0.85
N ASP A 312 -2.96 8.91 -1.34
CA ASP A 312 -3.15 7.52 -1.77
C ASP A 312 -2.74 6.55 -0.67
N TYR A 313 -3.67 5.63 -0.37
CA TYR A 313 -3.51 4.62 0.66
C TYR A 313 -3.59 3.22 0.07
N ALA A 314 -2.75 2.33 0.56
CA ALA A 314 -2.84 0.89 0.39
C ALA A 314 -3.51 0.29 1.63
N VAL A 315 -4.67 -0.36 1.45
CA VAL A 315 -5.39 -1.06 2.52
C VAL A 315 -5.18 -2.56 2.32
N PRO A 316 -4.69 -3.33 3.32
CA PRO A 316 -4.54 -4.77 3.16
C PRO A 316 -5.88 -5.42 2.83
N ILE A 317 -5.93 -6.22 1.77
CA ILE A 317 -7.18 -6.78 1.27
C ILE A 317 -7.82 -7.76 2.26
N ASP A 318 -7.01 -8.55 2.96
CA ASP A 318 -7.45 -9.49 4.01
C ASP A 318 -8.25 -8.78 5.13
N ASN A 319 -8.10 -7.46 5.25
CA ASN A 319 -8.79 -6.64 6.23
C ASN A 319 -10.06 -5.97 5.67
N ILE A 320 -10.45 -6.22 4.42
CA ILE A 320 -11.62 -5.61 3.80
C ILE A 320 -12.76 -6.63 3.73
N ILE A 321 -13.89 -6.30 4.37
CA ILE A 321 -15.10 -7.14 4.33
C ILE A 321 -15.87 -6.91 3.03
N THR A 322 -16.06 -5.65 2.64
CA THR A 322 -16.79 -5.27 1.42
C THR A 322 -16.58 -3.80 1.07
N ILE A 323 -16.93 -3.45 -0.17
CA ILE A 323 -16.97 -2.09 -0.69
C ILE A 323 -18.40 -1.82 -1.14
N LEU A 324 -19.00 -0.73 -0.68
CA LEU A 324 -20.37 -0.35 -1.01
C LEU A 324 -20.40 0.99 -1.76
N GLU A 325 -21.38 1.13 -2.65
CA GLU A 325 -21.68 2.40 -3.30
C GLU A 325 -22.31 3.36 -2.29
N LEU A 326 -21.69 4.52 -2.08
CA LEU A 326 -22.19 5.51 -1.12
C LEU A 326 -23.61 5.97 -1.49
N SER A 327 -23.85 6.24 -2.78
CA SER A 327 -25.15 6.73 -3.30
C SER A 327 -26.30 5.73 -3.17
N LYS A 328 -25.99 4.44 -2.95
CA LYS A 328 -26.98 3.34 -2.83
C LYS A 328 -27.08 2.79 -1.41
N THR A 329 -26.31 3.33 -0.47
CA THR A 329 -26.26 2.83 0.90
C THR A 329 -27.03 3.77 1.82
N ASP A 330 -28.04 3.25 2.50
CA ASP A 330 -28.76 4.01 3.51
C ASP A 330 -27.88 4.21 4.75
N ILE A 331 -27.54 5.45 5.04
CA ILE A 331 -26.80 5.84 6.25
C ILE A 331 -27.77 6.41 7.27
N THR A 332 -27.86 5.78 8.43
CA THR A 332 -28.58 6.35 9.57
C THR A 332 -27.68 7.35 10.27
N ASN A 333 -27.74 8.61 9.83
CA ASN A 333 -27.02 9.74 10.42
C ASN A 333 -27.52 10.03 11.84
N ASN A 334 -26.63 10.53 12.72
CA ASN A 334 -26.97 10.86 14.11
C ASN A 334 -27.67 9.72 14.87
N ALA A 335 -27.40 8.47 14.48
CA ALA A 335 -27.74 7.33 15.32
C ALA A 335 -27.20 7.60 16.73
N LEU A 336 -27.90 7.13 17.76
CA LEU A 336 -27.69 7.39 19.18
C LEU A 336 -26.34 6.85 19.74
N THR A 337 -25.24 7.11 19.05
CA THR A 337 -23.88 6.80 19.46
C THR A 337 -23.38 7.97 20.29
N THR A 338 -22.88 7.66 21.48
CA THR A 338 -22.19 8.63 22.34
C THR A 338 -20.77 8.94 21.88
N HIS A 339 -20.27 8.24 20.85
CA HIS A 339 -18.91 8.39 20.38
C HIS A 339 -18.81 9.48 19.31
N GLU A 340 -18.02 10.51 19.58
CA GLU A 340 -17.93 11.72 18.76
C GLU A 340 -17.37 11.50 17.34
N ASN A 341 -16.75 10.34 17.08
CA ASN A 341 -16.09 9.99 15.83
C ASN A 341 -16.97 9.14 14.91
N VAL A 342 -18.19 8.78 15.33
CA VAL A 342 -19.13 8.02 14.49
C VAL A 342 -20.13 8.98 13.87
N GLN A 343 -20.18 9.06 12.54
CA GLN A 343 -21.15 9.92 11.83
C GLN A 343 -22.51 9.24 11.64
N GLY A 344 -22.54 7.91 11.64
CA GLY A 344 -23.78 7.17 11.47
C GLY A 344 -23.60 5.66 11.54
N LEU A 345 -24.67 4.97 11.22
CA LEU A 345 -24.71 3.50 11.11
C LEU A 345 -25.03 3.10 9.67
N ILE A 346 -24.45 2.00 9.23
CA ILE A 346 -24.82 1.32 7.99
C ILE A 346 -25.22 -0.12 8.28
N LEU A 347 -26.17 -0.65 7.50
CA LEU A 347 -26.59 -2.04 7.57
C LEU A 347 -26.06 -2.77 6.33
N TYR A 348 -25.33 -3.86 6.54
CA TYR A 348 -24.90 -4.75 5.48
C TYR A 348 -25.04 -6.21 5.93
N LYS A 349 -25.74 -7.03 5.13
CA LYS A 349 -26.03 -8.45 5.44
C LYS A 349 -26.57 -8.69 6.86
N ASN A 350 -27.55 -7.88 7.28
CA ASN A 350 -28.16 -7.94 8.62
C ASN A 350 -27.18 -7.67 9.78
N LYS A 351 -25.99 -7.10 9.51
CA LYS A 351 -25.05 -6.62 10.51
C LYS A 351 -24.91 -5.11 10.41
N THR A 352 -24.94 -4.45 11.56
CA THR A 352 -24.79 -2.99 11.67
C THR A 352 -23.32 -2.65 11.89
N TYR A 353 -22.83 -1.64 11.18
CA TYR A 353 -21.46 -1.14 11.27
C TYR A 353 -21.44 0.33 11.65
N HIS A 354 -20.50 0.72 12.52
CA HIS A 354 -20.22 2.12 12.82
C HIS A 354 -19.52 2.76 11.63
N LEU A 355 -20.11 3.82 11.08
CA LEU A 355 -19.51 4.63 10.03
C LEU A 355 -18.70 5.75 10.69
N LEU A 356 -17.38 5.66 10.59
CA LEU A 356 -16.45 6.62 11.19
C LEU A 356 -16.36 7.91 10.37
N ASN A 357 -16.25 9.04 11.06
CA ASN A 357 -16.02 10.35 10.47
C ASN A 357 -14.52 10.68 10.46
N ILE A 358 -13.79 10.06 9.54
CA ILE A 358 -12.34 10.25 9.41
C ILE A 358 -12.00 11.74 9.16
N ALA A 359 -12.82 12.43 8.37
CA ALA A 359 -12.65 13.85 8.08
C ALA A 359 -12.64 14.70 9.37
N LYS A 360 -13.63 14.49 10.25
CA LYS A 360 -13.69 15.13 11.58
C LYS A 360 -12.47 14.79 12.43
N MET A 361 -12.09 13.51 12.47
CA MET A 361 -10.93 13.06 13.25
C MET A 361 -9.63 13.74 12.80
N LEU A 362 -9.48 13.97 11.48
CA LEU A 362 -8.32 14.64 10.90
C LEU A 362 -8.45 16.17 10.81
N LYS A 363 -9.57 16.74 11.26
CA LYS A 363 -9.91 18.17 11.09
C LYS A 363 -9.79 18.62 9.64
N LYS A 364 -10.27 17.78 8.71
CA LYS A 364 -10.31 18.02 7.27
C LYS A 364 -11.75 18.21 6.83
N ASP A 365 -11.95 19.08 5.85
CA ASP A 365 -13.21 19.15 5.13
C ASP A 365 -13.29 18.02 4.12
N PHE A 366 -14.44 17.35 4.07
CA PHE A 366 -14.68 16.26 3.14
C PHE A 366 -16.11 16.30 2.63
N ILE A 367 -16.26 16.33 1.32
CA ILE A 367 -17.54 16.31 0.64
C ILE A 367 -17.49 15.10 -0.30
N PRO A 368 -18.24 14.03 0.00
CA PRO A 368 -18.29 12.88 -0.89
C PRO A 368 -18.80 13.24 -2.28
N THR A 369 -18.34 12.51 -3.29
CA THR A 369 -18.77 12.63 -4.68
C THR A 369 -19.43 11.32 -5.14
N ASP A 370 -19.89 11.27 -6.39
CA ASP A 370 -20.43 10.02 -6.98
C ASP A 370 -19.37 8.91 -7.09
N GLU A 371 -18.08 9.26 -7.08
CA GLU A 371 -16.99 8.28 -7.07
C GLU A 371 -16.76 7.67 -5.68
N SER A 372 -17.24 8.34 -4.62
CA SER A 372 -17.00 7.93 -3.24
C SER A 372 -17.66 6.59 -2.90
N LYS A 373 -16.93 5.81 -2.10
CA LYS A 373 -17.33 4.45 -1.69
C LYS A 373 -17.27 4.32 -0.18
N ILE A 374 -17.97 3.34 0.35
CA ILE A 374 -17.87 2.93 1.74
C ILE A 374 -17.03 1.65 1.79
N LEU A 375 -15.95 1.64 2.56
CA LEU A 375 -15.21 0.42 2.87
C LEU A 375 -15.64 -0.07 4.24
N ILE A 376 -15.94 -1.36 4.35
CA ILE A 376 -16.08 -2.04 5.64
C ILE A 376 -14.79 -2.80 5.91
N ILE A 377 -14.13 -2.47 7.01
CA ILE A 377 -12.80 -2.95 7.37
C ILE A 377 -12.88 -3.76 8.67
N LYS A 378 -12.16 -4.87 8.71
CA LYS A 378 -11.94 -5.71 9.90
C LYS A 378 -10.49 -5.55 10.36
N THR A 379 -10.31 -5.13 11.60
CA THR A 379 -8.99 -5.07 12.25
C THR A 379 -8.44 -6.46 12.56
N ASN A 380 -7.14 -6.54 12.81
CA ASN A 380 -6.49 -7.78 13.25
C ASN A 380 -7.00 -8.29 14.61
N GLU A 381 -7.59 -7.43 15.43
CA GLU A 381 -8.22 -7.77 16.72
C GLU A 381 -9.68 -8.23 16.54
N GLY A 382 -10.20 -8.21 15.31
CA GLY A 382 -11.56 -8.66 14.98
C GLY A 382 -12.64 -7.57 15.06
N HIS A 383 -12.29 -6.34 15.46
CA HIS A 383 -13.21 -5.19 15.39
C HIS A 383 -13.51 -4.82 13.93
N GLU A 384 -14.74 -4.40 13.66
CA GLU A 384 -15.21 -4.04 12.31
C GLU A 384 -15.83 -2.65 12.30
N TYR A 385 -15.49 -1.85 11.29
CA TYR A 385 -16.01 -0.50 11.12
C TYR A 385 -16.08 -0.12 9.65
N ALA A 386 -16.81 0.95 9.35
CA ALA A 386 -16.94 1.48 8.00
C ALA A 386 -16.31 2.87 7.89
N ILE A 387 -15.73 3.18 6.73
CA ILE A 387 -15.20 4.50 6.37
C ILE A 387 -15.70 4.90 4.98
N ILE A 388 -15.84 6.20 4.75
CA ILE A 388 -16.02 6.74 3.39
C ILE A 388 -14.65 7.08 2.84
N VAL A 389 -14.39 6.71 1.58
CA VAL A 389 -13.18 7.04 0.84
C VAL A 389 -13.52 7.86 -0.41
N ASP A 390 -12.55 8.61 -0.93
CA ASP A 390 -12.77 9.48 -2.10
C ASP A 390 -13.07 8.62 -3.33
N SER A 391 -12.24 7.60 -3.59
CA SER A 391 -12.38 6.66 -4.71
C SER A 391 -11.49 5.41 -4.51
N ILE A 392 -11.83 4.33 -5.22
CA ILE A 392 -10.99 3.14 -5.39
C ILE A 392 -10.14 3.33 -6.64
N LYS A 393 -8.86 2.99 -6.57
CA LYS A 393 -7.92 3.13 -7.69
C LYS A 393 -7.56 1.82 -8.35
N ASP A 394 -7.08 0.85 -7.57
CA ASP A 394 -6.50 -0.38 -8.10
C ASP A 394 -6.41 -1.48 -7.02
N ILE A 395 -6.08 -2.70 -7.43
CA ILE A 395 -5.68 -3.80 -6.56
C ILE A 395 -4.28 -4.26 -6.98
N VAL A 396 -3.36 -4.34 -6.02
CA VAL A 396 -1.95 -4.63 -6.29
C VAL A 396 -1.37 -5.64 -5.31
N SER A 397 -0.58 -6.57 -5.81
CA SER A 397 0.23 -7.49 -5.01
C SER A 397 1.63 -6.92 -4.84
N VAL A 398 2.08 -6.80 -3.59
CA VAL A 398 3.38 -6.20 -3.26
C VAL A 398 4.21 -7.16 -2.45
N SER A 399 5.41 -7.46 -2.92
CA SER A 399 6.39 -8.21 -2.14
C SER A 399 6.66 -7.50 -0.81
N LYS A 400 6.64 -8.26 0.30
CA LYS A 400 6.87 -7.71 1.64
C LYS A 400 8.12 -6.83 1.72
N ALA A 401 9.19 -7.18 1.00
CA ALA A 401 10.43 -6.39 0.92
C ALA A 401 10.26 -4.92 0.50
N HIS A 402 9.14 -4.55 -0.13
CA HIS A 402 8.80 -3.18 -0.50
C HIS A 402 7.78 -2.53 0.45
N ILE A 403 7.64 -3.08 1.65
CA ILE A 403 6.74 -2.59 2.70
C ILE A 403 7.59 -2.16 3.90
N ALA A 404 7.44 -0.90 4.29
CA ALA A 404 8.03 -0.36 5.51
C ALA A 404 6.91 -0.07 6.50
N TYR A 405 6.93 -0.71 7.66
CA TYR A 405 5.89 -0.56 8.68
C TYR A 405 6.27 0.53 9.69
N LEU A 406 5.28 1.30 10.12
CA LEU A 406 5.35 2.25 11.22
C LEU A 406 4.52 1.71 12.39
N PRO A 407 5.14 1.08 13.41
CA PRO A 407 4.41 0.54 14.55
C PRO A 407 3.84 1.69 15.40
N ASN A 408 2.58 2.04 15.15
CA ASN A 408 1.90 3.12 15.84
C ASN A 408 0.38 2.88 15.86
N THR A 409 -0.30 3.49 16.81
CA THR A 409 -1.77 3.41 16.94
C THR A 409 -2.46 4.76 16.78
N ILE A 410 -1.69 5.81 16.52
CA ILE A 410 -2.15 7.21 16.60
C ILE A 410 -2.24 7.89 15.23
N SER A 411 -1.51 7.44 14.22
CA SER A 411 -1.57 7.96 12.85
C SER A 411 -2.46 7.08 11.97
N LEU A 412 -3.06 7.70 10.96
CA LEU A 412 -3.79 7.02 9.89
C LEU A 412 -2.86 6.19 8.99
N SER A 413 -1.56 6.46 9.02
CA SER A 413 -0.55 5.69 8.28
C SER A 413 0.15 4.70 9.21
N ALA A 414 0.11 3.42 8.83
CA ALA A 414 0.84 2.33 9.47
C ALA A 414 2.15 2.00 8.74
N GLY A 415 2.56 2.82 7.77
CA GLY A 415 3.75 2.54 6.98
C GLY A 415 3.69 3.07 5.55
N ILE A 416 4.58 2.55 4.71
CA ILE A 416 4.67 2.86 3.29
C ILE A 416 4.74 1.56 2.50
N VAL A 417 3.95 1.48 1.43
CA VAL A 417 3.98 0.41 0.44
C VAL A 417 4.54 0.99 -0.86
N THR A 418 5.56 0.35 -1.43
CA THR A 418 6.17 0.80 -2.69
C THR A 418 5.95 -0.21 -3.81
N LEU A 419 5.38 0.28 -4.90
CA LEU A 419 5.15 -0.48 -6.14
C LEU A 419 5.78 0.29 -7.30
N ASP A 420 6.69 -0.39 -8.01
CA ASP A 420 7.50 0.20 -9.07
C ASP A 420 8.28 1.44 -8.58
N THR A 421 7.81 2.64 -8.94
CA THR A 421 8.40 3.96 -8.57
C THR A 421 7.43 4.83 -7.75
N LYS A 422 6.28 4.27 -7.38
CA LYS A 422 5.24 4.93 -6.61
C LYS A 422 5.19 4.35 -5.21
N SER A 423 4.90 5.23 -4.26
CA SER A 423 4.81 4.90 -2.85
C SER A 423 3.47 5.38 -2.33
N PHE A 424 2.84 4.54 -1.53
CA PHE A 424 1.50 4.70 -0.99
C PHE A 424 1.57 4.63 0.52
N ASN A 425 0.70 5.36 1.23
CA ASN A 425 0.57 5.20 2.67
C ASN A 425 -0.07 3.85 2.98
N LEU A 426 0.50 3.06 3.87
CA LEU A 426 -0.19 1.88 4.39
C LEU A 426 -1.29 2.33 5.33
N PHE A 427 -2.55 2.02 5.06
CA PHE A 427 -3.65 2.41 5.92
C PHE A 427 -3.57 1.72 7.29
N ASN A 428 -3.65 2.50 8.37
CA ASN A 428 -3.62 1.97 9.71
C ASN A 428 -4.99 1.40 10.11
N ILE A 429 -5.21 0.13 9.78
CA ILE A 429 -6.44 -0.59 10.16
C ILE A 429 -6.66 -0.63 11.68
N GLY A 430 -5.59 -0.59 12.47
CA GLY A 430 -5.60 -0.59 13.93
C GLY A 430 -5.51 0.81 14.54
N TRP A 431 -5.79 1.86 13.74
CA TRP A 431 -5.85 3.22 14.25
C TRP A 431 -6.85 3.28 15.39
N LYS A 432 -6.42 3.74 16.57
CA LYS A 432 -7.29 3.81 17.75
C LYS A 432 -8.37 4.84 17.50
N THR A 433 -9.52 4.36 17.06
CA THR A 433 -10.72 5.13 16.74
C THR A 433 -11.77 5.07 17.86
N PHE A 434 -11.58 4.20 18.88
CA PHE A 434 -12.59 3.82 19.87
C PHE A 434 -12.21 4.01 21.36
N ASN A 435 -11.05 4.60 21.68
CA ASN A 435 -10.63 4.81 23.07
C ASN A 435 -10.72 6.27 23.51
#